data_AF-A0A3D3M9J2-F1
#
_entry.id   AF-A0A3D3M9J2-F1
#
_cell.length_a   1.000
_cell.length_b   1.000
_cell.length_c   1.000
_cell.angle_alpha   90.00
_cell.angle_beta   90.00
_cell.angle_gamma   90.00
#
_symmetry.space_group_name_H-M   'P 1'
#
loop_
_entity.id
_entity.type
_entity.pdbx_description
1 polymer ?
#
loop_
_entity_poly.entity_id
_entity_poly.type
_entity_poly.pdbx_seq_one_letter_code
_entity_poly.pdbx_strand_id
1 'polypeptide(L)'
;MNYEHIESLTAYLDTIDHALLHEHQRKLVSYPKQSVLPWDHDALIKENAMLLNELGGSANIYAIYTSQTQDSDFTLRYIGKTTRSLARQRIKNHLFNKHEKTGSKLQQIISHVSAGGYVKVSWVRIEPESLRNYLEEELINRHRCADWNRENAKRPGNIS
;
A
#
# COMPACT_ATOMS: atom_id res chain seq x y z
N MET A 1 -23.74 -20.03 13.84
CA MET A 1 -22.71 -20.12 14.90
C MET A 1 -22.30 -18.69 15.19
N ASN A 2 -22.82 -18.09 16.27
CA ASN A 2 -22.46 -16.72 16.64
C ASN A 2 -21.15 -16.81 17.42
N TYR A 3 -20.06 -16.31 16.84
CA TYR A 3 -18.77 -16.28 17.52
C TYR A 3 -18.81 -15.19 18.60
N GLU A 4 -18.64 -15.57 19.87
CA GLU A 4 -18.71 -14.67 21.03
C GLU A 4 -17.58 -13.63 21.11
N HIS A 5 -16.70 -13.56 20.10
CA HIS A 5 -15.56 -12.64 20.03
C HIS A 5 -15.51 -11.80 18.74
N ILE A 6 -16.61 -11.69 17.99
CA ILE A 6 -16.65 -10.82 16.79
C ILE A 6 -16.43 -9.35 17.16
N GLU A 7 -16.90 -8.93 18.33
CA GLU A 7 -16.72 -7.55 18.81
C GLU A 7 -15.24 -7.22 19.04
N SER A 8 -14.43 -8.16 19.53
CA SER A 8 -12.99 -7.92 19.74
C SER A 8 -12.23 -7.87 18.42
N LEU A 9 -12.61 -8.67 17.42
CA LEU A 9 -12.05 -8.59 16.07
C LEU A 9 -12.42 -7.28 15.37
N THR A 10 -13.65 -6.80 15.56
CA THR A 10 -14.11 -5.53 15.00
C THR A 10 -13.37 -4.35 15.64
N ALA A 11 -13.25 -4.34 16.98
CA ALA A 11 -12.50 -3.31 17.70
C ALA A 11 -11.00 -3.33 17.33
N TYR A 12 -10.43 -4.51 17.11
CA TYR A 12 -9.06 -4.64 16.63
C TYR A 12 -8.92 -4.09 15.21
N LEU A 13 -9.84 -4.44 14.31
CA LEU A 13 -9.89 -3.89 12.95
C LEU A 13 -10.01 -2.36 12.97
N ASP A 14 -10.81 -1.77 13.85
CA ASP A 14 -10.92 -0.31 14.02
C ASP A 14 -9.59 0.31 14.46
N THR A 15 -8.87 -0.35 15.37
CA THR A 15 -7.54 0.09 15.81
C THR A 15 -6.54 0.06 14.65
N ILE A 16 -6.55 -1.01 13.86
CA ILE A 16 -5.67 -1.15 12.69
C ILE A 16 -6.04 -0.13 11.62
N ASP A 17 -7.32 0.09 11.36
CA ASP A 17 -7.82 1.06 10.39
C ASP A 17 -7.38 2.48 10.76
N HIS A 18 -7.61 2.87 12.01
CA HIS A 18 -7.18 4.16 12.52
C HIS A 18 -5.67 4.32 12.41
N ALA A 19 -4.88 3.34 12.87
CA ALA A 19 -3.42 3.40 12.81
C ALA A 19 -2.89 3.46 11.36
N LEU A 20 -3.49 2.70 10.44
CA LEU A 20 -3.08 2.67 9.04
C LEU A 20 -3.41 3.97 8.32
N LEU A 21 -4.58 4.55 8.57
CA LEU A 21 -5.07 5.72 7.83
C LEU A 21 -4.69 7.07 8.47
N HIS A 22 -4.15 7.07 9.68
CA HIS A 22 -3.75 8.28 10.39
C HIS A 22 -2.69 9.08 9.61
N GLU A 23 -2.91 10.39 9.45
CA GLU A 23 -2.09 11.21 8.56
C GLU A 23 -0.63 11.29 8.98
N HIS A 24 -0.38 11.35 10.29
CA HIS A 24 0.97 11.40 10.86
C HIS A 24 1.79 10.13 10.60
N GLN A 25 1.15 9.01 10.27
CA GLN A 25 1.84 7.75 9.92
C GLN A 25 2.22 7.70 8.44
N ARG A 26 1.73 8.64 7.62
CA ARG A 26 1.99 8.68 6.19
C ARG A 26 3.38 9.27 5.92
N LYS A 27 4.22 8.49 5.24
CA LYS A 27 5.56 8.89 4.80
C LYS A 27 5.54 9.25 3.33
N LEU A 28 6.14 10.39 2.98
CA LEU A 28 6.29 10.82 1.59
C LEU A 28 7.30 9.91 0.88
N VAL A 29 6.96 9.51 -0.34
CA VAL A 29 7.87 8.81 -1.24
C VAL A 29 8.51 9.82 -2.18
N SER A 30 9.84 9.84 -2.24
CA SER A 30 10.60 10.79 -3.05
C SER A 30 10.68 10.32 -4.50
N TYR A 31 10.33 11.21 -5.42
CA TYR A 31 10.41 10.99 -6.86
C TYR A 31 11.11 12.18 -7.54
N PRO A 32 12.45 12.26 -7.48
CA PRO A 32 13.19 13.35 -8.10
C PRO A 32 12.97 13.39 -9.61
N LYS A 33 12.78 14.58 -10.20
CA LYS A 33 12.47 14.75 -11.62
C LYS A 33 13.48 14.08 -12.55
N GLN A 34 14.76 14.08 -12.16
CA GLN A 34 15.85 13.44 -12.92
C GLN A 34 15.77 11.90 -12.94
N SER A 35 15.00 11.29 -12.03
CA SER A 35 14.89 9.84 -11.87
C SER A 35 13.54 9.28 -12.35
N VAL A 36 12.60 10.15 -12.74
CA VAL A 36 11.28 9.74 -13.28
C VAL A 36 11.22 9.83 -14.80
N LEU A 37 12.12 10.60 -15.43
CA LEU A 37 12.21 10.77 -16.89
C LEU A 37 13.67 10.63 -17.36
N PRO A 38 14.13 9.44 -17.78
CA PRO A 38 13.42 8.16 -17.77
C PRO A 38 13.26 7.57 -16.35
N TRP A 39 12.37 6.58 -16.19
CA TRP A 39 12.14 5.92 -14.91
C TRP A 39 13.34 5.08 -14.49
N ASP A 40 14.19 5.66 -13.64
CA ASP A 40 15.38 5.02 -13.06
C ASP A 40 15.04 4.40 -11.71
N HIS A 41 14.68 3.12 -11.75
CA HIS A 41 14.30 2.38 -10.56
C HIS A 41 15.42 2.30 -9.52
N ASP A 42 16.69 2.21 -9.92
CA ASP A 42 17.82 2.10 -9.00
C ASP A 42 18.06 3.42 -8.26
N ALA A 43 18.02 4.54 -8.99
CA ALA A 43 18.11 5.86 -8.37
C ALA A 43 16.95 6.12 -7.40
N LEU A 44 15.72 5.74 -7.77
CA LEU A 44 14.54 5.89 -6.91
C LEU A 44 14.61 5.00 -5.66
N ILE A 45 15.09 3.76 -5.79
CA ILE A 45 15.30 2.87 -4.64
C ILE A 45 16.36 3.44 -3.70
N LYS A 46 17.46 3.98 -4.24
CA LYS A 46 18.53 4.59 -3.46
C LYS A 46 18.03 5.83 -2.70
N GLU A 47 17.30 6.70 -3.38
CA GLU A 47 16.69 7.90 -2.79
C GLU A 47 15.75 7.56 -1.62
N ASN A 48 15.00 6.46 -1.75
CA ASN A 48 14.03 6.03 -0.74
C ASN A 48 14.57 4.94 0.21
N ALA A 49 15.89 4.78 0.31
CA ALA A 49 16.50 3.70 1.08
C ALA A 49 16.10 3.72 2.56
N MET A 50 16.01 4.90 3.18
CA MET A 50 15.58 5.04 4.58
C MET A 50 14.16 4.54 4.78
N LEU A 51 13.21 4.99 3.97
CA LEU A 51 11.81 4.53 3.99
C LEU A 51 11.72 3.01 3.78
N LEU A 52 12.46 2.47 2.81
CA LEU A 52 12.49 1.03 2.53
C LEU A 52 13.11 0.21 3.67
N ASN A 53 14.05 0.77 4.41
CA ASN A 53 14.63 0.14 5.59
C ASN A 53 13.64 0.15 6.76
N GLU A 54 12.92 1.26 7.00
CA GLU A 54 11.88 1.34 8.03
C GLU A 54 10.78 0.30 7.81
N LEU A 55 10.47 -0.05 6.57
CA LEU A 55 9.49 -1.09 6.18
C LEU A 55 9.96 -2.53 6.43
N GLY A 56 11.27 -2.77 6.49
CA GLY A 56 11.83 -4.12 6.60
C GLY A 56 11.43 -4.79 7.92
N GLY A 57 10.62 -5.86 7.85
CA GLY A 57 10.22 -6.63 9.04
C GLY A 57 9.18 -5.96 9.95
N SER A 58 8.74 -4.74 9.62
CA SER A 58 7.83 -3.90 10.42
C SER A 58 6.44 -3.76 9.80
N ALA A 59 6.23 -4.21 8.56
CA ALA A 59 4.97 -4.07 7.86
C ALA A 59 4.40 -5.43 7.45
N ASN A 60 3.11 -5.62 7.64
CA ASN A 60 2.35 -6.74 7.04
C ASN A 60 0.98 -6.30 6.49
N ILE A 61 0.55 -5.07 6.78
CA ILE A 61 -0.49 -4.32 6.06
C ILE A 61 0.07 -2.93 5.73
N TYR A 62 -0.21 -2.42 4.54
CA TYR A 62 0.22 -1.10 4.08
C TYR A 62 -0.83 -0.43 3.21
N ALA A 63 -0.75 0.90 3.12
CA ALA A 63 -1.61 1.71 2.28
C ALA A 63 -0.79 2.66 1.41
N ILE A 64 -1.30 2.96 0.22
CA ILE A 64 -0.74 3.92 -0.75
C ILE A 64 -1.76 5.03 -0.96
N TYR A 65 -1.26 6.26 -0.93
CA TYR A 65 -2.05 7.46 -1.12
C TYR A 65 -1.45 8.32 -2.21
N THR A 66 -2.29 9.07 -2.91
CA THR A 66 -1.82 10.00 -3.94
C THR A 66 -2.49 11.37 -3.82
N SER A 67 -1.78 12.38 -4.29
CA SER A 67 -2.23 13.76 -4.32
C SER A 67 -1.67 14.48 -5.55
N GLN A 68 -2.36 15.51 -6.05
CA GLN A 68 -1.83 16.39 -7.11
C GLN A 68 -0.91 17.48 -6.57
N THR A 69 -1.04 17.82 -5.28
CA THR A 69 -0.17 18.79 -4.62
C THR A 69 0.43 18.22 -3.35
N GLN A 70 1.58 18.74 -2.92
CA GLN A 70 2.28 18.22 -1.75
C GLN A 70 1.53 18.50 -0.43
N ASP A 71 0.75 19.58 -0.40
CA ASP A 71 0.08 20.12 0.79
C ASP A 71 -1.43 19.85 0.82
N SER A 72 -1.99 19.18 -0.19
CA SER A 72 -3.41 18.80 -0.21
C SER A 72 -3.66 17.42 0.38
N ASP A 73 -4.94 17.14 0.62
CA ASP A 73 -5.42 15.86 1.14
C ASP A 73 -5.01 14.71 0.22
N PHE A 74 -4.27 13.79 0.80
CA PHE A 74 -3.84 12.57 0.12
C PHE A 74 -5.01 11.59 0.06
N THR A 75 -5.44 11.24 -1.15
CA THR A 75 -6.50 10.26 -1.37
C THR A 75 -5.94 8.85 -1.23
N LEU A 76 -6.60 8.01 -0.42
CA LEU A 76 -6.30 6.59 -0.34
C LEU A 76 -6.57 5.91 -1.69
N ARG A 77 -5.57 5.19 -2.22
CA ARG A 77 -5.67 4.48 -3.50
C ARG A 77 -5.64 2.98 -3.36
N TYR A 78 -4.79 2.48 -2.47
CA TYR A 78 -4.55 1.05 -2.36
C TYR A 78 -4.30 0.64 -0.91
N ILE A 79 -4.88 -0.48 -0.50
CA ILE A 79 -4.54 -1.22 0.72
C ILE A 79 -3.96 -2.57 0.29
N GLY A 80 -2.86 -2.99 0.90
CA GLY A 80 -2.23 -4.26 0.57
C GLY A 80 -1.68 -4.98 1.79
N LYS A 81 -1.55 -6.29 1.67
CA LYS A 81 -0.88 -7.16 2.64
C LYS A 81 0.41 -7.76 2.10
N THR A 82 1.24 -8.21 3.03
CA THR A 82 2.48 -8.95 2.76
C THR A 82 2.87 -9.76 3.98
N THR A 83 3.76 -10.75 3.81
CA THR A 83 4.48 -11.30 4.95
C THR A 83 5.52 -10.29 5.43
N ARG A 84 5.84 -10.31 6.74
CA ARG A 84 6.79 -9.35 7.31
C ARG A 84 8.17 -9.41 6.68
N SER A 85 8.64 -10.63 6.38
CA SER A 85 9.93 -10.88 5.73
C SER A 85 10.01 -10.31 4.30
N LEU A 86 8.87 -10.14 3.61
CA LEU A 86 8.82 -9.67 2.23
C LEU A 86 8.35 -8.23 2.08
N ALA A 87 8.08 -7.53 3.19
CA ALA A 87 7.42 -6.23 3.14
C ALA A 87 8.18 -5.18 2.33
N ARG A 88 9.48 -5.03 2.59
CA ARG A 88 10.37 -4.16 1.82
C ARG A 88 10.32 -4.50 0.32
N GLN A 89 10.43 -5.77 -0.03
CA GLN A 89 10.44 -6.20 -1.43
C GLN A 89 9.09 -5.91 -2.11
N ARG A 90 7.97 -6.20 -1.42
CA ARG A 90 6.63 -6.01 -1.97
C ARG A 90 6.33 -4.54 -2.24
N ILE A 91 6.61 -3.67 -1.27
CA ILE A 91 6.36 -2.23 -1.41
C ILE A 91 7.32 -1.62 -2.43
N LYS A 92 8.60 -2.02 -2.43
CA LYS A 92 9.57 -1.64 -3.48
C LYS A 92 9.05 -1.98 -4.89
N ASN A 93 8.45 -3.16 -5.08
CA ASN A 93 7.88 -3.55 -6.36
C ASN A 93 6.65 -2.72 -6.76
N HIS A 94 5.84 -2.29 -5.80
CA HIS A 94 4.69 -1.43 -6.11
C HIS A 94 5.11 0.01 -6.42
N LEU A 95 6.17 0.51 -5.78
CA LEU A 95 6.59 1.90 -5.89
C LEU A 95 7.64 2.18 -6.97
N PHE A 96 8.52 1.22 -7.28
CA PHE A 96 9.72 1.48 -8.09
C PHE A 96 10.03 0.44 -9.16
N ASN A 97 9.82 -0.85 -8.89
CA ASN A 97 10.36 -1.92 -9.75
C ASN A 97 9.29 -2.87 -10.32
N LYS A 98 9.31 -3.09 -11.63
CA LYS A 98 8.34 -3.93 -12.34
C LYS A 98 8.59 -5.39 -11.99
N HIS A 99 7.60 -6.03 -11.38
CA HIS A 99 7.55 -7.48 -11.23
C HIS A 99 6.37 -8.01 -12.06
N GLU A 100 6.57 -9.12 -12.79
CA GLU A 100 5.62 -9.65 -13.79
C GLU A 100 4.19 -9.83 -13.27
N LYS A 101 4.03 -10.12 -11.97
CA LYS A 101 2.73 -10.33 -11.30
C LYS A 101 2.14 -9.10 -10.59
N THR A 102 2.87 -7.99 -10.42
CA THR A 102 2.43 -6.80 -9.65
C THR A 102 2.57 -5.48 -10.39
N GLY A 103 2.75 -5.53 -11.72
CA GLY A 103 3.03 -4.36 -12.55
C GLY A 103 1.91 -3.31 -12.59
N SER A 104 0.66 -3.65 -12.29
CA SER A 104 -0.46 -2.69 -12.40
C SER A 104 -0.31 -1.50 -11.44
N LYS A 105 0.13 -1.74 -10.19
CA LYS A 105 0.33 -0.67 -9.20
C LYS A 105 1.51 0.22 -9.52
N LEU A 106 2.59 -0.37 -10.00
CA LEU A 106 3.71 0.43 -10.48
C LEU A 106 3.30 1.30 -11.66
N GLN A 107 2.52 0.78 -12.61
CA GLN A 107 2.07 1.59 -13.75
C GLN A 107 1.20 2.76 -13.30
N GLN A 108 0.32 2.57 -12.32
CA GLN A 108 -0.50 3.63 -11.73
C GLN A 108 0.38 4.69 -11.03
N ILE A 109 1.40 4.26 -10.28
CA ILE A 109 2.38 5.16 -9.66
C ILE A 109 3.15 5.96 -10.71
N ILE A 110 3.72 5.29 -11.71
CA ILE A 110 4.47 5.95 -12.79
C ILE A 110 3.59 6.98 -13.47
N SER A 111 2.36 6.63 -13.83
CA SER A 111 1.43 7.53 -14.52
C SER A 111 1.10 8.76 -13.67
N HIS A 112 0.82 8.55 -12.37
CA HIS A 112 0.51 9.65 -11.43
C HIS A 112 1.70 10.57 -11.20
N VAL A 113 2.88 10.01 -10.95
CA VAL A 113 4.13 10.77 -10.69
C VAL A 113 4.60 11.50 -11.94
N SER A 114 4.48 10.88 -13.12
CA SER A 114 4.84 11.53 -14.40
C SER A 114 3.95 12.74 -14.71
N ALA A 115 2.72 12.75 -14.19
CA ALA A 115 1.82 13.91 -14.25
C ALA A 115 2.14 14.99 -13.19
N GLY A 116 3.22 14.83 -12.41
CA GLY A 116 3.63 15.76 -11.36
C GLY A 116 3.03 15.48 -9.99
N GLY A 117 2.32 14.36 -9.83
CA GLY A 117 1.64 14.01 -8.59
C GLY A 117 2.58 13.44 -7.51
N TYR A 118 2.08 13.48 -6.26
CA TYR A 118 2.78 13.05 -5.06
C TYR A 118 2.21 11.73 -4.54
N VAL A 119 3.06 10.94 -3.87
CA VAL A 119 2.68 9.65 -3.28
C VAL A 119 3.13 9.60 -1.82
N LYS A 120 2.24 9.13 -0.96
CA LYS A 120 2.56 8.76 0.43
C LYS A 120 2.25 7.28 0.65
N VAL A 121 2.92 6.69 1.63
CA VAL A 121 2.62 5.33 2.11
C VAL A 121 2.55 5.31 3.63
N SER A 122 1.73 4.42 4.17
CA SER A 122 1.71 4.08 5.60
C SER A 122 1.65 2.57 5.75
N TRP A 123 2.02 2.08 6.92
CA TRP A 123 2.02 0.65 7.22
C TRP A 123 1.84 0.39 8.69
N VAL A 124 1.40 -0.82 9.00
CA VAL A 124 1.23 -1.30 10.35
C VAL A 124 1.77 -2.72 10.47
N ARG A 125 2.19 -3.05 11.69
CA ARG A 125 2.47 -4.41 12.10
C ARG A 125 1.28 -4.94 12.88
N ILE A 126 0.72 -6.03 12.39
CA ILE A 126 -0.27 -6.82 13.13
C ILE A 126 0.38 -8.09 13.68
N GLU A 127 -0.15 -8.59 14.78
CA GLU A 127 0.10 -9.95 15.27
C GLU A 127 -1.23 -10.58 15.70
N PRO A 128 -1.46 -11.89 15.48
CA PRO A 128 -0.62 -12.78 14.68
C PRO A 128 -0.69 -12.47 13.17
N GLU A 129 0.40 -12.70 12.44
CA GLU A 129 0.51 -12.40 11.00
C GLU A 129 -0.55 -13.12 10.13
N SER A 130 -1.15 -14.20 10.62
CA SER A 130 -2.22 -14.94 9.93
C SER A 130 -3.50 -14.11 9.73
N LEU A 131 -3.76 -13.11 10.59
CA LEU A 131 -4.94 -12.25 10.49
C LEU A 131 -4.87 -11.25 9.33
N ARG A 132 -3.72 -11.10 8.66
CA ARG A 132 -3.53 -10.06 7.62
C ARG A 132 -4.49 -10.20 6.45
N ASN A 133 -4.92 -11.42 6.14
CA ASN A 133 -5.85 -11.68 5.04
C ASN A 133 -7.23 -11.11 5.37
N TYR A 134 -7.77 -11.52 6.53
CA TYR A 134 -9.05 -11.03 7.03
C TYR A 134 -9.05 -9.51 7.16
N LEU A 135 -8.02 -8.95 7.81
CA LEU A 135 -7.94 -7.50 8.00
C LEU A 135 -7.81 -6.74 6.68
N GLU A 136 -7.02 -7.22 5.71
CA GLU A 136 -6.94 -6.57 4.39
C GLU A 136 -8.30 -6.57 3.69
N GLU A 137 -9.00 -7.70 3.67
CA GLU A 137 -10.31 -7.83 3.02
C GLU A 137 -11.34 -6.89 3.64
N GLU A 138 -11.42 -6.85 4.97
CA GLU A 138 -12.33 -5.97 5.68
C GLU A 138 -11.97 -4.48 5.51
N LEU A 139 -10.68 -4.12 5.55
CA LEU A 139 -10.23 -2.75 5.28
C LEU A 139 -10.57 -2.32 3.85
N ILE A 140 -10.38 -3.18 2.85
CA ILE A 140 -10.79 -2.91 1.46
C ILE A 140 -12.32 -2.75 1.37
N ASN A 141 -13.08 -3.58 2.07
CA ASN A 141 -14.54 -3.52 2.08
C ASN A 141 -15.07 -2.21 2.70
N ARG A 142 -14.43 -1.72 3.77
CA ARG A 142 -14.73 -0.43 4.40
C ARG A 142 -14.33 0.74 3.50
N HIS A 143 -13.18 0.65 2.85
CA HIS A 143 -12.60 1.72 2.04
C HIS A 143 -12.72 1.45 0.55
N ARG A 144 -13.96 1.28 0.07
CA ARG A 144 -14.23 1.05 -1.38
C ARG A 144 -13.79 2.20 -2.29
N CYS A 145 -13.44 3.35 -1.72
CA CYS A 145 -12.83 4.48 -2.41
C CYS A 145 -11.39 4.20 -2.87
N ALA A 146 -10.70 3.20 -2.29
CA ALA A 146 -9.40 2.70 -2.73
C ALA A 146 -9.54 1.98 -4.08
N ASP A 147 -9.64 2.77 -5.14
CA ASP A 147 -9.94 2.34 -6.51
C ASP A 147 -8.90 1.37 -7.09
N TRP A 148 -7.65 1.42 -6.62
CA TRP A 148 -6.62 0.50 -7.09
C TRP A 148 -6.82 -0.93 -6.55
N ASN A 149 -7.62 -1.16 -5.50
CA ASN A 149 -7.93 -2.53 -5.06
C ASN A 149 -8.86 -3.29 -6.02
N ARG A 150 -9.69 -2.59 -6.80
CA ARG A 150 -10.76 -3.20 -7.62
C ARG A 150 -10.24 -4.01 -8.82
N GLU A 151 -9.04 -3.71 -9.31
CA GLU A 151 -8.42 -4.47 -10.41
C GLU A 151 -8.14 -5.93 -10.02
N ASN A 152 -7.94 -6.21 -8.73
CA ASN A 152 -7.72 -7.57 -8.23
C ASN A 152 -9.04 -8.37 -8.11
N ALA A 153 -10.20 -7.70 -8.07
CA ALA A 153 -11.51 -8.33 -7.93
C ALA A 153 -12.07 -8.90 -9.26
N LYS A 154 -11.48 -8.55 -10.41
CA LYS A 154 -11.93 -8.99 -11.75
C LYS A 154 -11.39 -10.37 -12.20
N ARG A 155 -10.90 -11.21 -11.28
CA ARG A 155 -10.63 -12.63 -11.58
C ARG A 155 -11.56 -13.57 -10.80
N PRO A 156 -12.88 -13.62 -11.07
CA PRO A 156 -13.61 -14.88 -11.00
C PRO A 156 -13.35 -15.66 -12.30
N GLY A 157 -13.25 -16.99 -12.18
CA GLY A 157 -12.65 -17.90 -13.16
C GLY A 157 -13.05 -17.72 -14.63
N ASN A 158 -12.05 -17.82 -15.50
CA ASN A 158 -12.22 -18.50 -16.78
C ASN A 158 -12.49 -19.97 -16.46
N ILE A 159 -13.76 -20.35 -16.37
CA ILE A 159 -14.19 -21.72 -16.60
C ILE A 159 -14.71 -21.71 -18.04
N SER A 160 -13.87 -22.24 -18.94
CA SER A 160 -14.26 -22.70 -20.27
C SER A 160 -14.84 -24.10 -20.17
#